data_AF-A0A9P7GG28-F1
#
_entry.id   AF-A0A9P7GG28-F1
#
_cell.length_a   1.000
_cell.length_b   1.000
_cell.length_c   1.000
_cell.angle_alpha   90.00
_cell.angle_beta   90.00
_cell.angle_gamma   90.00
#
_symmetry.space_group_name_H-M   'P 1'
#
loop_
_entity.id
_entity.type
_entity.pdbx_description
1 polymer ?
#
loop_
_entity_poly.entity_id
_entity_poly.type
_entity_poly.pdbx_seq_one_letter_code
_entity_poly.pdbx_strand_id
1 'polypeptide(L)'
;MPFLTYTNVIKSKADSASTSSSRPPNLSICPNSYPASRFIMKITLFTLAFAAIGAVFAHPVKRDSTIDDTTVLNFALTLEHLENAFYSQALAKFDDNAFAQAGFQSWVRGRFAQVGAHEAAHVSFLSSALGSQATQPCTYNL
;
A
#
# COMPACT_ATOMS: atom_id res chain seq x y z
N MET A 1 -28.50 14.04 34.76
CA MET A 1 -29.40 14.24 33.60
C MET A 1 -28.61 13.89 32.33
N PRO A 2 -29.20 13.15 31.38
CA PRO A 2 -28.75 11.78 31.09
C PRO A 2 -27.95 11.59 29.79
N PHE A 3 -27.11 10.55 29.85
CA PHE A 3 -26.80 9.53 28.84
C PHE A 3 -27.58 9.60 27.52
N LEU A 4 -26.87 9.77 26.40
CA LEU A 4 -27.36 9.38 25.08
C LEU A 4 -26.31 8.50 24.38
N THR A 5 -26.68 7.23 24.29
CA THR A 5 -26.09 6.14 23.53
C THR A 5 -25.97 6.47 22.05
N TYR A 6 -24.77 6.30 21.51
CA TYR A 6 -24.48 6.32 20.08
C TYR A 6 -24.51 4.88 19.54
N THR A 7 -25.70 4.39 19.19
CA THR A 7 -25.85 3.17 18.40
C THR A 7 -27.02 3.30 17.43
N ASN A 8 -26.79 2.80 16.21
CA ASN A 8 -27.74 2.51 15.13
C ASN A 8 -27.99 3.61 14.10
N VAL A 9 -27.08 3.70 13.12
CA VAL A 9 -27.44 4.05 11.74
C VAL A 9 -26.78 3.03 10.80
N ILE A 10 -27.64 2.25 10.14
CA ILE A 10 -27.42 1.33 9.00
C ILE A 10 -27.00 -0.12 9.32
N LYS A 11 -28.01 -0.93 9.66
CA LYS A 11 -28.12 -2.30 9.13
C LYS A 11 -29.11 -2.26 7.98
N SER A 12 -28.62 -2.30 6.75
CA SER A 12 -29.44 -2.57 5.57
C SER A 12 -28.59 -3.28 4.51
N LYS A 13 -28.99 -4.53 4.25
CA LYS A 13 -28.83 -5.28 3.00
C LYS A 13 -27.42 -5.71 2.60
N ALA A 14 -27.09 -6.91 3.07
CA ALA A 14 -26.32 -7.86 2.29
C ALA A 14 -27.17 -8.27 1.07
N ASP A 15 -26.70 -7.96 -0.14
CA ASP A 15 -27.04 -8.65 -1.38
C ASP A 15 -25.93 -8.37 -2.41
N SER A 16 -25.36 -9.45 -2.97
CA SER A 16 -24.55 -9.49 -4.20
C SER A 16 -23.11 -8.92 -4.15
N ALA A 17 -22.17 -9.72 -3.64
CA ALA A 17 -20.75 -9.57 -3.94
C ALA A 17 -20.50 -9.89 -5.44
N SER A 18 -20.56 -8.85 -6.26
CA SER A 18 -19.99 -8.85 -7.62
C SER A 18 -18.58 -8.26 -7.52
N THR A 19 -17.59 -9.07 -7.86
CA THR A 19 -16.17 -8.73 -7.95
C THR A 19 -15.93 -7.67 -9.04
N SER A 20 -16.25 -6.43 -8.71
CA SER A 20 -15.86 -5.22 -9.42
C SER A 20 -14.69 -4.63 -8.65
N SER A 21 -13.54 -4.50 -9.33
CA SER A 21 -12.38 -3.76 -8.86
C SER A 21 -12.76 -2.28 -8.68
N SER A 22 -13.42 -1.95 -7.59
CA SER A 22 -13.72 -0.57 -7.22
C SER A 22 -12.42 0.09 -6.75
N ARG A 23 -11.79 0.79 -7.68
CA ARG A 23 -10.79 1.83 -7.39
C ARG A 23 -11.31 2.67 -6.20
N PRO A 24 -10.55 2.84 -5.10
CA PRO A 24 -10.95 3.78 -4.07
C PRO A 24 -11.11 5.16 -4.72
N PRO A 25 -12.09 5.97 -4.30
CA PRO A 25 -12.51 7.20 -4.99
C PRO A 25 -11.43 8.29 -5.10
N ASN A 26 -10.24 8.07 -4.52
CA ASN A 26 -9.14 9.04 -4.48
C ASN A 26 -7.87 8.64 -5.25
N LEU A 27 -7.83 7.48 -5.91
CA LEU A 27 -6.72 7.21 -6.83
C LEU A 27 -6.96 8.00 -8.11
N SER A 28 -6.22 9.08 -8.36
CA SER A 28 -6.26 9.79 -9.64
C SER A 28 -5.31 9.14 -10.66
N ILE A 29 -5.38 9.57 -11.92
CA ILE A 29 -4.97 8.84 -13.13
C ILE A 29 -3.46 8.57 -13.11
N CYS A 30 -3.08 7.29 -13.14
CA CYS A 30 -1.70 6.85 -13.32
C CYS A 30 -1.48 6.58 -14.81
N PRO A 31 -0.46 7.18 -15.45
CA PRO A 31 -0.08 6.80 -16.80
C PRO A 31 0.52 5.39 -16.74
N ASN A 32 -0.26 4.39 -17.14
CA ASN A 32 0.07 2.95 -17.22
C ASN A 32 -0.33 2.09 -16.00
N SER A 33 -1.63 1.83 -15.87
CA SER A 33 -2.12 0.73 -15.03
C SER A 33 -1.79 -0.62 -15.69
N TYR A 34 -0.91 -1.42 -15.11
CA TYR A 34 -0.64 -2.79 -15.59
C TYR A 34 -1.86 -3.70 -15.36
N PRO A 35 -2.22 -4.57 -16.33
CA PRO A 35 -3.37 -5.47 -16.17
C PRO A 35 -3.09 -6.55 -15.12
N ALA A 36 -4.04 -6.73 -14.20
CA ALA A 36 -4.01 -7.82 -13.22
C ALA A 36 -4.18 -9.18 -13.92
N SER A 37 -3.13 -10.01 -13.88
CA SER A 37 -3.16 -11.38 -14.41
C SER A 37 -4.01 -12.27 -13.50
N ARG A 38 -5.12 -12.80 -14.01
CA ARG A 38 -6.03 -13.69 -13.28
C ARG A 38 -5.51 -15.12 -13.32
N PHE A 39 -4.98 -15.62 -12.21
CA PHE A 39 -4.60 -17.03 -12.06
C PHE A 39 -5.72 -17.85 -11.42
N ILE A 40 -6.19 -18.88 -12.13
CA ILE A 40 -7.12 -19.89 -11.59
C ILE A 40 -6.30 -20.92 -10.82
N MET A 41 -6.35 -20.86 -9.49
CA MET A 41 -5.70 -21.82 -8.59
C MET A 41 -6.46 -23.17 -8.64
N LYS A 42 -5.90 -24.16 -9.34
CA LYS A 42 -6.37 -25.54 -9.28
C LYS A 42 -5.82 -26.20 -8.02
N ILE A 43 -6.67 -26.33 -7.00
CA ILE A 43 -6.37 -27.04 -5.76
C ILE A 43 -6.38 -28.53 -6.07
N THR A 44 -5.22 -29.17 -6.04
CA THR A 44 -5.12 -30.63 -6.05
C THR A 44 -4.71 -31.10 -4.66
N LEU A 45 -5.69 -31.67 -3.95
CA LEU A 45 -5.57 -32.33 -2.65
C LEU A 45 -4.85 -33.67 -2.80
N PHE A 46 -3.79 -33.91 -2.02
CA PHE A 46 -3.43 -35.27 -1.59
C PHE A 46 -2.75 -35.22 -0.22
N THR A 47 -3.34 -35.90 0.75
CA THR A 47 -2.91 -35.96 2.17
C THR A 47 -2.17 -37.26 2.50
N LEU A 48 -1.23 -37.12 3.44
CA LEU A 48 -0.73 -38.07 4.45
C LEU A 48 0.30 -39.17 4.07
N ALA A 49 1.54 -38.96 4.52
CA ALA A 49 2.26 -39.92 5.38
C ALA A 49 3.27 -39.17 6.28
N PHE A 50 3.19 -39.40 7.59
CA PHE A 50 4.06 -38.84 8.64
C PHE A 50 5.12 -39.91 9.00
N ALA A 51 6.41 -39.63 8.78
CA ALA A 51 7.54 -40.22 9.52
C ALA A 51 8.88 -39.62 9.06
N ALA A 52 9.51 -38.80 9.92
CA ALA A 52 10.95 -38.76 10.21
C ALA A 52 11.35 -37.40 10.81
N ILE A 53 11.72 -37.40 12.09
CA ILE A 53 12.47 -36.31 12.72
C ILE A 53 13.93 -36.53 12.33
N GLY A 54 14.50 -35.71 11.44
CA GLY A 54 15.91 -35.81 11.07
C GLY A 54 16.32 -34.87 9.92
N ALA A 55 17.20 -33.92 10.25
CA ALA A 55 17.85 -32.93 9.37
C ALA A 55 16.93 -31.97 8.60
N VAL A 56 16.85 -30.71 9.06
CA VAL A 56 16.35 -29.60 8.22
C VAL A 56 17.41 -29.30 7.17
N PHE A 57 17.33 -29.99 6.04
CA PHE A 57 18.05 -29.56 4.85
C PHE A 57 17.34 -28.31 4.31
N ALA A 58 17.96 -27.15 4.49
CA ALA A 58 17.57 -25.93 3.80
C ALA A 58 17.84 -26.12 2.30
N HIS A 59 16.92 -26.79 1.60
CA HIS A 59 16.96 -26.88 0.15
C HIS A 59 16.56 -25.51 -0.41
N PRO A 60 17.27 -24.97 -1.41
CA PRO A 60 16.82 -23.78 -2.10
C PRO A 60 15.46 -24.08 -2.75
N VAL A 61 14.40 -23.52 -2.17
CA VAL A 61 13.08 -23.51 -2.80
C VAL A 61 13.19 -22.57 -3.99
N LYS A 62 12.88 -23.07 -5.18
CA LYS A 62 12.81 -22.24 -6.38
C LYS A 62 11.75 -21.17 -6.14
N ARG A 63 12.11 -19.90 -6.29
CA ARG A 63 11.09 -18.85 -6.36
C ARG A 63 10.15 -19.17 -7.52
N ASP A 64 8.87 -18.99 -7.26
CA ASP A 64 7.88 -18.91 -8.33
C ASP A 64 8.26 -17.71 -9.22
N SER A 65 8.57 -17.98 -10.49
CA SER A 65 8.99 -16.97 -11.46
C SER A 65 7.82 -16.21 -12.07
N THR A 66 6.60 -16.41 -11.56
CA THR A 66 5.38 -15.71 -12.04
C THR A 66 5.36 -14.22 -11.68
N ILE A 67 6.02 -13.82 -10.58
CA ILE A 67 6.23 -12.42 -10.18
C ILE A 67 7.73 -12.16 -10.14
N ASP A 68 8.21 -11.26 -11.00
CA ASP A 68 9.61 -10.84 -11.01
C ASP A 68 9.87 -9.67 -10.06
N ASP A 69 11.15 -9.43 -9.74
CA ASP A 69 11.54 -8.34 -8.84
C ASP A 69 11.12 -6.97 -9.41
N THR A 70 11.10 -6.80 -10.75
CA THR A 70 10.62 -5.58 -11.42
C THR A 70 9.18 -5.25 -11.03
N THR A 71 8.30 -6.26 -11.01
CA THR A 71 6.88 -6.10 -10.64
C THR A 71 6.76 -5.66 -9.18
N VAL A 72 7.51 -6.30 -8.28
CA VAL A 72 7.47 -5.97 -6.85
C VAL A 72 8.02 -4.58 -6.58
N LEU A 73 9.14 -4.21 -7.20
CA LEU A 73 9.75 -2.90 -7.03
C LEU A 73 8.90 -1.78 -7.63
N ASN A 74 8.21 -2.01 -8.74
CA ASN A 74 7.25 -1.02 -9.27
C ASN A 74 6.00 -0.88 -8.40
N PHE A 75 5.55 -1.95 -7.76
CA PHE A 75 4.50 -1.85 -6.74
C PHE A 75 4.96 -0.99 -5.56
N ALA A 76 6.18 -1.22 -5.05
CA ALA A 76 6.77 -0.38 -4.01
C ALA A 76 6.89 1.08 -4.47
N LEU A 77 7.48 1.34 -5.63
CA LEU A 77 7.64 2.70 -6.17
C LEU A 77 6.30 3.43 -6.34
N THR A 78 5.22 2.71 -6.65
CA THR A 78 3.87 3.30 -6.70
C THR A 78 3.41 3.81 -5.33
N LEU A 79 3.70 3.07 -4.26
CA LEU A 79 3.42 3.51 -2.88
C LEU A 79 4.30 4.70 -2.52
N GLU A 80 5.59 4.65 -2.81
CA GLU A 80 6.51 5.76 -2.50
C GLU A 80 6.08 7.07 -3.20
N HIS A 81 5.60 7.01 -4.45
CA HIS A 81 5.06 8.18 -5.14
C HIS A 81 3.81 8.74 -4.45
N LEU A 82 2.90 7.86 -4.01
CA LEU A 82 1.70 8.26 -3.29
C LEU A 82 2.05 8.89 -1.93
N GLU A 83 2.96 8.27 -1.18
CA GLU A 83 3.35 8.72 0.16
C GLU A 83 4.14 10.02 0.11
N ASN A 84 5.07 10.17 -0.85
CA ASN A 84 5.77 11.43 -1.10
C ASN A 84 4.78 12.56 -1.46
N ALA A 85 3.78 12.28 -2.31
CA ALA A 85 2.70 13.24 -2.59
C ALA A 85 1.87 13.56 -1.35
N PHE A 86 1.54 12.56 -0.53
CA PHE A 86 0.78 12.73 0.71
C PHE A 86 1.49 13.64 1.69
N TYR A 87 2.75 13.37 2.04
CA TYR A 87 3.49 14.18 3.01
C TYR A 87 3.79 15.59 2.48
N SER A 88 4.19 15.73 1.22
CA SER A 88 4.49 17.06 0.65
C SER A 88 3.24 17.95 0.60
N GLN A 89 2.10 17.42 0.15
CA GLN A 89 0.84 18.17 0.11
C GLN A 89 0.28 18.46 1.51
N ALA A 90 0.37 17.50 2.43
CA ALA A 90 -0.08 17.70 3.81
C ALA A 90 0.73 18.81 4.51
N LEU A 91 2.06 18.82 4.34
CA LEU A 91 2.94 19.83 4.96
C LEU A 91 2.76 21.23 4.35
N ALA A 92 2.33 21.31 3.09
CA ALA A 92 1.96 22.56 2.44
C ALA A 92 0.59 23.09 2.90
N LYS A 93 -0.35 22.18 3.21
CA LYS A 93 -1.72 22.52 3.65
C LYS A 93 -1.83 22.82 5.14
N PHE A 94 -1.04 22.15 5.97
CA PHE A 94 -1.12 22.22 7.43
C PHE A 94 0.20 22.74 8.01
N ASP A 95 0.15 23.95 8.54
CA ASP A 95 1.27 24.63 9.21
C ASP A 95 1.40 24.23 10.68
N ASP A 96 2.38 24.79 11.40
CA ASP A 96 2.61 24.48 12.81
C ASP A 96 1.39 24.83 13.69
N ASN A 97 0.62 25.87 13.31
CA ASN A 97 -0.58 26.30 14.01
C ASN A 97 -1.72 25.27 13.85
N ALA A 98 -1.92 24.72 12.67
CA ALA A 98 -2.88 23.64 12.44
C ALA A 98 -2.57 22.41 13.31
N PHE A 99 -1.29 22.04 13.44
CA PHE A 99 -0.86 20.95 14.33
C PHE A 99 -1.09 21.29 15.81
N ALA A 100 -0.78 22.52 16.23
CA ALA A 100 -1.02 22.96 17.60
C ALA A 100 -2.52 22.98 17.96
N GLN A 101 -3.38 23.46 17.05
CA GLN A 101 -4.83 23.45 17.22
C GLN A 101 -5.42 22.04 17.27
N ALA A 102 -4.80 21.08 16.57
CA ALA A 102 -5.12 19.67 16.68
C ALA A 102 -4.64 19.02 17.99
N GLY A 103 -3.94 19.76 18.86
CA GLY A 103 -3.47 19.28 20.16
C GLY A 103 -2.14 18.51 20.09
N PHE A 104 -1.42 18.58 18.97
CA PHE A 104 -0.11 17.92 18.84
C PHE A 104 1.02 18.72 19.49
N GLN A 105 2.05 18.00 19.94
CA GLN A 105 3.30 18.63 20.42
C GLN A 105 4.06 19.25 19.24
N SER A 106 4.82 20.32 19.50
CA SER A 106 5.48 21.13 18.46
C SER A 106 6.45 20.34 17.56
N TRP A 107 7.04 19.25 18.06
CA TRP A 107 7.96 18.41 17.28
C TRP A 107 7.25 17.47 16.30
N VAL A 108 5.93 17.27 16.42
CA VAL A 108 5.18 16.29 15.62
C VAL A 108 5.22 16.65 14.13
N ARG A 109 5.01 17.93 13.77
CA ARG A 109 5.09 18.35 12.37
C ARG A 109 6.48 18.13 11.78
N GLY A 110 7.54 18.29 12.59
CA GLY A 110 8.90 17.95 12.21
C GLY A 110 9.08 16.47 11.85
N ARG A 111 8.34 15.55 12.49
CA ARG A 111 8.35 14.12 12.13
C ARG A 111 7.65 13.87 10.80
N PHE A 112 6.55 14.56 10.50
CA PHE A 112 5.92 14.49 9.17
C PHE A 112 6.89 14.95 8.08
N ALA A 113 7.64 16.04 8.32
CA ALA A 113 8.67 16.51 7.40
C ALA A 113 9.81 15.49 7.22
N GLN A 114 10.25 14.84 8.30
CA GLN A 114 11.28 13.80 8.22
C GLN A 114 10.81 12.58 7.41
N VAL A 115 9.58 12.10 7.65
CA VAL A 115 9.04 10.97 6.90
C VAL A 115 8.87 11.33 5.43
N GLY A 116 8.33 12.52 5.11
CA GLY A 116 8.28 13.00 3.73
C GLY A 116 9.65 13.04 3.04
N ALA A 117 10.72 13.37 3.77
CA ALA A 117 12.08 13.30 3.22
C ALA A 117 12.56 11.86 2.99
N HIS A 118 12.15 10.88 3.81
CA HIS A 118 12.43 9.47 3.57
C HIS A 118 11.72 8.97 2.31
N GLU A 119 10.43 9.30 2.14
CA GLU A 119 9.68 8.80 0.97
C GLU A 119 10.20 9.41 -0.33
N ALA A 120 10.64 10.67 -0.31
CA ALA A 120 11.36 11.27 -1.44
C ALA A 120 12.68 10.52 -1.75
N ALA A 121 13.42 10.09 -0.73
CA ALA A 121 14.63 9.30 -0.90
C ALA A 121 14.32 7.88 -1.44
N HIS A 122 13.23 7.25 -0.99
CA HIS A 122 12.77 5.97 -1.51
C HIS A 122 12.37 6.06 -2.98
N VAL A 123 11.61 7.10 -3.38
CA VAL A 123 11.31 7.37 -4.79
C VAL A 123 12.59 7.46 -5.61
N SER A 124 13.57 8.25 -5.16
CA SER A 124 14.84 8.41 -5.87
C SER A 124 15.60 7.09 -5.99
N PHE A 125 15.66 6.32 -4.91
CA PHE A 125 16.37 5.04 -4.87
C PHE A 125 15.72 4.01 -5.80
N LEU A 126 14.41 3.79 -5.68
CA LEU A 126 13.68 2.81 -6.49
C LEU A 126 13.65 3.22 -7.97
N SER A 127 13.47 4.51 -8.27
CA SER A 127 13.54 5.00 -9.65
C SER A 127 14.92 4.74 -10.27
N SER A 128 15.99 4.91 -9.49
CA SER A 128 17.36 4.62 -9.95
C SER A 128 17.58 3.12 -10.14
N ALA A 129 17.08 2.28 -9.23
CA ALA A 129 17.21 0.83 -9.30
C ALA A 129 16.43 0.22 -10.48
N LEU A 130 15.25 0.77 -10.80
CA LEU A 130 14.41 0.31 -11.90
C LEU A 130 14.78 0.91 -13.26
N GLY A 131 15.50 2.04 -13.27
CA GLY A 131 15.92 2.72 -14.49
C GLY A 131 14.75 3.00 -15.43
N SER A 132 14.85 2.57 -16.68
CA SER A 132 13.78 2.78 -17.68
C SER A 132 12.50 2.00 -17.40
N GLN A 133 12.51 1.04 -16.48
CA GLN A 133 11.33 0.27 -16.07
C GLN A 133 10.59 0.91 -14.90
N ALA A 134 11.05 2.06 -14.40
CA ALA A 134 10.43 2.77 -13.30
C ALA A 134 9.07 3.35 -13.69
N THR A 135 8.03 2.99 -12.94
CA THR A 135 6.71 3.57 -13.06
C THR A 135 6.73 5.06 -12.70
N GLN A 136 5.93 5.83 -13.44
CA GLN A 136 5.83 7.27 -13.26
C GLN A 136 4.83 7.62 -12.16
N PRO A 137 5.04 8.74 -11.45
CA PRO A 137 4.07 9.20 -10.44
C PRO A 137 2.71 9.47 -11.08
N CYS A 138 1.64 9.23 -10.33
CA CYS A 138 0.30 9.63 -10.73
C CYS A 138 0.06 11.10 -10.36
N THR A 139 -1.00 11.69 -10.89
CA THR A 139 -1.58 12.89 -10.25
C THR A 139 -2.40 12.41 -9.05
N TYR A 140 -2.24 13.05 -7.90
CA TYR A 140 -2.98 12.70 -6.68
C TYR A 140 -3.86 13.87 -6.24
N ASN A 141 -5.10 13.59 -5.85
CA ASN A 141 -6.03 14.55 -5.27
C ASN A 141 -6.24 14.14 -3.81
N LEU A 142 -5.53 14.78 -2.87
CA LEU A 142 -5.42 14.36 -1.47
C LEU A 142 -6.03 15.41 -0.50
#